data_AF-A0A3B9E6D8-F1
#
_entry.id   AF-A0A3B9E6D8-F1
#
_cell.length_a   1.000
_cell.length_b   1.000
_cell.length_c   1.000
_cell.angle_alpha   90.00
_cell.angle_beta   90.00
_cell.angle_gamma   90.00
#
_symmetry.space_group_name_H-M   'P 1'
#
loop_
_entity.id
_entity.type
_entity.pdbx_description
1 polymer ?
#
loop_
_entity_poly.entity_id
_entity_poly.type
_entity_poly.pdbx_seq_one_letter_code
_entity_poly.pdbx_strand_id
1 'polypeptide(L)'
;MKKLIIIAILPILIIGCSTTRVMKITTSEPDAKIYVDNELKGTGAASVPITENEKVITRIEKQGYVTWIGTFSNLKGKQFQYKNNIILDKDQAFDASIQSDMANVDFSQVVNKKLTEGQAWKLVNNIVTNYFDEVEISDKATGYLKTNWVVTPFNSGKVRTRIIVKGGSDEPLTYKIKLVSEQTNDPNASVKEDEKFKTWDRVLKKYRDVIQEFQTRLK
;
A
#
# COMPACT_ATOMS: atom_id res chain seq x y z
N MET A 1 -45.30 32.57 -65.96
CA MET A 1 -44.13 31.69 -65.71
C MET A 1 -43.68 31.87 -64.26
N LYS A 2 -43.16 30.80 -63.66
CA LYS A 2 -43.14 30.45 -62.22
C LYS A 2 -42.55 31.54 -61.29
N LYS A 3 -43.26 31.89 -60.20
CA LYS A 3 -42.71 32.62 -59.05
C LYS A 3 -41.94 31.62 -58.19
N LEU A 4 -40.61 31.78 -58.12
CA LEU A 4 -39.71 30.99 -57.27
C LEU A 4 -39.80 31.56 -55.84
N ILE A 5 -40.36 30.80 -54.91
CA ILE A 5 -40.33 31.13 -53.47
C ILE A 5 -39.04 30.52 -52.90
N ILE A 6 -38.07 31.37 -52.56
CA ILE A 6 -36.86 30.97 -51.85
C ILE A 6 -37.20 30.94 -50.36
N ILE A 7 -37.35 29.73 -49.81
CA ILE A 7 -37.49 29.51 -48.36
C ILE A 7 -36.08 29.52 -47.77
N ALA A 8 -35.74 30.57 -47.03
CA ALA A 8 -34.53 30.61 -46.24
C ALA A 8 -34.67 29.69 -45.01
N ILE A 9 -33.98 28.55 -45.02
CA ILE A 9 -33.82 27.69 -43.84
C ILE A 9 -32.79 28.37 -42.93
N LEU A 10 -33.27 28.92 -41.81
CA LEU A 10 -32.41 29.41 -40.74
C LEU A 10 -31.93 28.19 -39.93
N PRO A 11 -30.62 27.93 -39.79
CA PRO A 11 -30.16 26.83 -38.96
C PRO A 11 -30.41 27.18 -37.49
N ILE A 12 -31.45 26.57 -36.90
CA ILE A 12 -31.67 26.59 -35.45
C ILE A 12 -30.53 25.76 -34.84
N LEU A 13 -29.54 26.43 -34.27
CA LEU A 13 -28.56 25.81 -33.39
C LEU A 13 -29.33 25.33 -32.14
N ILE A 14 -29.60 24.03 -32.06
CA ILE A 14 -30.08 23.41 -30.82
C ILE A 14 -28.88 23.42 -29.85
N ILE A 15 -28.74 24.49 -29.08
CA ILE A 15 -27.84 24.50 -27.93
C ILE A 15 -28.47 23.55 -26.91
N GLY A 16 -28.00 22.30 -26.91
CA GLY A 16 -28.35 21.34 -25.87
C GLY A 16 -27.90 21.89 -24.52
N CYS A 17 -28.84 22.32 -23.69
CA CYS A 17 -28.55 22.75 -22.32
C CYS A 17 -28.23 21.50 -21.49
N SER A 18 -26.95 21.33 -21.11
CA SER A 18 -26.53 20.26 -20.21
C SER A 18 -26.74 20.69 -18.76
N THR A 19 -27.35 19.82 -17.95
CA THR A 19 -27.57 20.13 -16.54
C THR A 19 -26.34 19.77 -15.70
N THR A 20 -25.72 20.77 -15.07
CA THR A 20 -24.62 20.54 -14.12
C THR A 20 -25.15 20.44 -12.70
N ARG A 21 -24.74 19.41 -11.96
CA ARG A 21 -25.08 19.24 -10.54
C ARG A 21 -23.81 19.32 -9.70
N VAL A 22 -23.91 19.94 -8.52
CA VAL A 22 -22.77 20.06 -7.59
C VAL A 22 -22.85 18.97 -6.55
N MET A 23 -21.92 18.03 -6.59
CA MET A 23 -21.72 17.05 -5.53
C MET A 23 -20.97 17.68 -4.37
N LYS A 24 -21.51 17.56 -3.17
CA LYS A 24 -20.80 17.90 -1.93
C LYS A 24 -20.22 16.63 -1.33
N ILE A 25 -18.92 16.62 -1.12
CA ILE A 25 -18.21 15.55 -0.43
C ILE A 25 -17.77 16.11 0.92
N THR A 26 -18.05 15.37 1.98
CA THR A 26 -17.44 15.57 3.31
C THR A 26 -16.96 14.22 3.82
N THR A 27 -15.94 14.22 4.67
CA THR A 27 -15.35 13.02 5.26
C THR A 27 -15.34 13.12 6.77
N SER A 28 -15.35 11.98 7.47
CA SER A 28 -15.19 11.92 8.93
C SER A 28 -13.84 12.47 9.40
N GLU A 29 -12.86 12.56 8.51
CA GLU A 29 -11.48 12.98 8.78
C GLU A 29 -11.19 14.34 8.13
N PRO A 30 -11.12 15.44 8.91
CA PRO A 30 -11.03 16.82 8.38
C PRO A 30 -9.79 17.15 7.54
N ASP A 31 -8.71 16.39 7.71
CA ASP A 31 -7.42 16.51 7.02
C ASP A 31 -7.25 15.50 5.88
N ALA A 32 -8.23 14.63 5.62
CA ALA A 32 -8.16 13.69 4.51
C ALA A 32 -8.25 14.41 3.15
N LYS A 33 -7.41 14.00 2.22
CA LYS A 33 -7.33 14.57 0.86
C LYS A 33 -8.38 13.94 -0.04
N ILE A 34 -9.11 14.77 -0.77
CA ILE A 34 -10.17 14.35 -1.69
C ILE A 34 -9.68 14.59 -3.12
N TYR A 35 -9.54 13.51 -3.87
CA TYR A 35 -9.18 13.52 -5.28
C TYR A 35 -10.38 13.17 -6.13
N VAL A 36 -10.58 13.88 -7.23
CA VAL A 36 -11.56 13.53 -8.27
C VAL A 36 -10.81 13.44 -9.59
N ASP A 37 -10.92 12.29 -10.26
CA ASP A 37 -10.19 11.97 -11.49
C ASP A 37 -8.68 12.27 -11.37
N ASN A 38 -8.13 11.89 -10.21
CA ASN A 38 -6.74 12.10 -9.77
C ASN A 38 -6.31 13.54 -9.50
N GLU A 39 -7.19 14.52 -9.63
CA GLU A 39 -6.91 15.91 -9.26
C GLU A 39 -7.37 16.19 -7.82
N LEU A 40 -6.52 16.84 -7.02
CA LEU A 40 -6.87 17.23 -5.66
C LEU A 40 -7.95 18.33 -5.69
N LYS A 41 -9.13 18.04 -5.15
CA LYS A 41 -10.27 18.99 -5.12
C LYS A 41 -10.50 19.61 -3.75
N GLY A 42 -9.94 19.04 -2.68
CA GLY A 42 -10.08 19.60 -1.34
C GLY A 42 -9.50 18.71 -0.24
N THR A 43 -9.65 19.20 0.99
CA THR A 43 -9.24 18.54 2.22
C THR A 43 -10.39 18.60 3.22
N GLY A 44 -10.84 17.46 3.74
CA GLY A 44 -11.99 17.33 4.65
C GLY A 44 -13.36 17.52 3.98
N ALA A 45 -13.44 18.41 2.99
CA ALA A 45 -14.62 18.66 2.19
C ALA A 45 -14.25 19.14 0.77
N ALA A 46 -15.13 18.88 -0.20
CA ALA A 46 -15.01 19.37 -1.57
C ALA A 46 -16.40 19.59 -2.20
N SER A 47 -16.51 20.55 -3.12
CA SER A 47 -17.68 20.73 -3.98
C SER A 47 -17.28 20.53 -5.42
N VAL A 48 -17.89 19.55 -6.07
CA VAL A 48 -17.46 19.05 -7.39
C VAL A 48 -18.61 19.18 -8.37
N PRO A 49 -18.53 20.07 -9.37
CA PRO A 49 -19.51 20.13 -10.44
C PRO A 49 -19.36 18.89 -11.32
N ILE A 50 -20.48 18.23 -11.63
CA ILE A 50 -20.54 17.07 -12.54
C ILE A 50 -21.58 17.38 -13.62
N THR A 51 -21.12 17.41 -14.87
CA THR A 51 -21.95 17.72 -16.03
C THR A 51 -22.88 16.55 -16.36
N GLU A 52 -24.03 16.81 -16.97
CA GLU A 52 -24.95 15.75 -17.40
C GLU A 52 -24.24 14.68 -18.23
N ASN A 53 -24.52 13.42 -17.91
CA ASN A 53 -23.93 12.20 -18.46
C ASN A 53 -22.43 11.98 -18.17
N GLU A 54 -21.83 12.79 -17.30
CA GLU A 54 -20.47 12.59 -16.81
C GLU A 54 -20.42 11.57 -15.66
N LYS A 55 -19.28 10.89 -15.55
CA LYS A 55 -18.91 10.03 -14.42
C LYS A 55 -17.54 10.44 -13.92
N VAL A 56 -17.40 10.53 -12.60
CA VAL A 56 -16.14 10.89 -11.96
C VAL A 56 -15.77 9.86 -10.90
N ILE A 57 -14.48 9.57 -10.78
CA ILE A 57 -13.94 8.67 -9.75
C ILE A 57 -13.40 9.53 -8.62
N THR A 58 -13.93 9.30 -7.42
CA THR A 58 -13.49 9.98 -6.19
C THR A 58 -12.64 9.04 -5.37
N ARG A 59 -11.47 9.52 -4.94
CA ARG A 59 -10.53 8.83 -4.06
C ARG A 59 -10.27 9.72 -2.84
N ILE A 60 -10.48 9.18 -1.64
CA ILE A 60 -10.25 9.91 -0.38
C ILE A 60 -9.13 9.20 0.39
N GLU A 61 -8.10 9.96 0.73
CA GLU A 61 -6.88 9.43 1.36
C GLU A 61 -6.50 10.16 2.63
N LYS A 62 -6.11 9.37 3.63
CA LYS A 62 -5.47 9.82 4.86
C LYS A 62 -4.55 8.73 5.36
N GLN A 63 -3.37 9.12 5.85
CA GLN A 63 -2.43 8.17 6.45
C GLN A 63 -3.05 7.49 7.67
N GLY A 64 -2.91 6.16 7.77
CA GLY A 64 -3.51 5.37 8.83
C GLY A 64 -4.98 5.00 8.61
N TYR A 65 -5.53 5.28 7.43
CA TYR A 65 -6.89 4.94 7.03
C TYR A 65 -6.90 4.24 5.68
N VAL A 66 -7.88 3.37 5.47
CA VAL A 66 -8.10 2.71 4.19
C VAL A 66 -8.57 3.73 3.16
N THR A 67 -7.93 3.75 1.98
CA THR A 67 -8.33 4.62 0.88
C THR A 67 -9.77 4.29 0.45
N TRP A 68 -10.65 5.28 0.53
CA TRP A 68 -12.02 5.13 0.02
C TRP A 68 -12.06 5.48 -1.47
N ILE A 69 -12.69 4.62 -2.27
CA ILE A 69 -12.89 4.83 -3.71
C ILE A 69 -14.38 4.69 -4.02
N GLY A 70 -14.94 5.65 -4.77
CA GLY A 70 -16.31 5.57 -5.25
C GLY A 70 -16.51 6.34 -6.55
N THR A 71 -17.53 5.93 -7.30
CA THR A 71 -17.87 6.55 -8.59
C THR A 71 -19.19 7.28 -8.47
N PHE A 72 -19.22 8.53 -8.93
CA PHE A 72 -20.42 9.35 -8.98
C PHE A 72 -20.79 9.64 -10.43
N SER A 73 -22.08 9.73 -10.72
CA SER A 73 -22.57 9.97 -12.09
C SER A 73 -23.78 10.88 -12.12
N ASN A 74 -23.80 11.82 -13.07
CA ASN A 74 -24.94 12.71 -13.29
C ASN A 74 -25.76 12.24 -14.50
N LEU A 75 -26.42 11.09 -14.40
CA LEU A 75 -27.19 10.56 -15.54
C LEU A 75 -28.52 11.32 -15.71
N LYS A 76 -28.84 11.69 -16.96
CA LYS A 76 -30.11 12.36 -17.30
C LYS A 76 -31.30 11.52 -16.83
N GLY A 77 -32.28 12.17 -16.20
CA GLY A 77 -33.49 11.52 -15.72
C GLY A 77 -33.30 10.58 -14.53
N LYS A 78 -32.08 10.46 -13.98
CA LYS A 78 -31.82 9.70 -12.75
C LYS A 78 -31.60 10.63 -11.57
N GLN A 79 -31.94 10.13 -10.37
CA GLN A 79 -31.63 10.78 -9.11
C GLN A 79 -30.11 10.84 -8.95
N PHE A 80 -29.59 12.03 -8.62
CA PHE A 80 -28.18 12.22 -8.35
C PHE A 80 -27.82 11.58 -7.00
N GLN A 81 -26.79 10.73 -6.98
CA GLN A 81 -26.32 10.09 -5.75
C GLN A 81 -25.41 11.07 -5.01
N TYR A 82 -25.94 11.77 -4.02
CA TYR A 82 -25.11 12.51 -3.07
C TYR A 82 -24.65 11.56 -1.97
N LYS A 83 -23.35 11.52 -1.70
CA LYS A 83 -22.83 10.87 -0.50
C LYS A 83 -22.15 11.92 0.36
N ASN A 84 -22.91 12.45 1.30
CA ASN A 84 -22.41 13.34 2.33
C ASN A 84 -21.85 12.47 3.47
N ASN A 85 -20.76 12.92 4.09
CA ASN A 85 -20.13 12.30 5.25
C ASN A 85 -19.64 10.86 5.02
N ILE A 86 -18.59 10.71 4.20
CA ILE A 86 -17.89 9.44 3.99
C ILE A 86 -17.05 9.15 5.23
N ILE A 87 -17.33 8.02 5.88
CA ILE A 87 -16.55 7.55 7.03
C ILE A 87 -15.37 6.74 6.51
N LEU A 88 -14.16 7.10 6.94
CA LEU A 88 -12.94 6.34 6.62
C LEU A 88 -12.69 5.29 7.70
N ASP A 89 -12.40 4.06 7.27
CA ASP A 89 -11.99 2.98 8.16
C ASP A 89 -10.51 3.10 8.50
N LYS A 90 -10.15 2.83 9.76
CA LYS A 90 -8.74 2.77 10.17
C LYS A 90 -8.01 1.64 9.45
N ASP A 91 -6.78 1.90 9.04
CA ASP A 91 -5.92 0.89 8.43
C ASP A 91 -5.30 -0.01 9.49
N GLN A 92 -5.75 -1.26 9.55
CA GLN A 92 -5.27 -2.23 10.52
C GLN A 92 -3.79 -2.58 10.31
N ALA A 93 -3.30 -2.54 9.06
CA ALA A 93 -1.89 -2.79 8.78
C ALA A 93 -1.03 -1.67 9.36
N PHE A 94 -1.47 -0.41 9.20
CA PHE A 94 -0.80 0.75 9.77
C PHE A 94 -0.72 0.67 11.30
N ASP A 95 -1.83 0.32 11.96
CA ASP A 95 -1.91 0.14 13.41
C ASP A 95 -1.05 -1.04 13.91
N ALA A 96 -0.96 -2.12 13.14
CA ALA A 96 -0.18 -3.31 13.47
C ALA A 96 1.33 -3.17 13.18
N SER A 97 1.77 -2.03 12.65
CA SER A 97 3.14 -1.80 12.21
C SER A 97 3.79 -0.60 12.88
N ILE A 98 5.10 -0.49 12.71
CA ILE A 98 5.91 0.66 13.09
C ILE A 98 6.75 1.08 11.89
N GLN A 99 6.99 2.39 11.77
CA GLN A 99 7.97 2.89 10.81
C GLN A 99 9.36 2.41 11.21
N SER A 100 10.17 2.03 10.22
CA SER A 100 11.52 1.52 10.48
C SER A 100 12.45 1.84 9.33
N ASP A 101 13.53 2.54 9.64
CA ASP A 101 14.63 2.78 8.70
C ASP A 101 15.42 1.51 8.36
N MET A 102 15.18 0.43 9.11
CA MET A 102 15.83 -0.87 8.90
C MET A 102 14.98 -1.82 8.05
N ALA A 103 13.74 -1.45 7.71
CA ALA A 103 12.92 -2.22 6.79
C ALA A 103 13.56 -2.21 5.40
N ASN A 104 13.69 -3.38 4.77
CA ASN A 104 14.25 -3.54 3.43
C ASN A 104 15.72 -3.11 3.25
N VAL A 105 16.47 -2.96 4.33
CA VAL A 105 17.91 -2.61 4.32
C VAL A 105 18.73 -3.77 4.90
N ASP A 106 19.90 -4.05 4.32
CA ASP A 106 20.85 -5.00 4.91
C ASP A 106 21.61 -4.31 6.07
N PHE A 107 21.64 -4.93 7.25
CA PHE A 107 22.54 -4.52 8.33
C PHE A 107 23.62 -5.59 8.55
N SER A 108 24.84 -5.16 8.85
CA SER A 108 25.97 -6.05 9.11
C SER A 108 26.13 -6.28 10.60
N GLN A 109 26.20 -7.55 11.01
CA GLN A 109 26.48 -7.95 12.38
C GLN A 109 27.80 -8.71 12.45
N VAL A 110 28.74 -8.17 13.24
CA VAL A 110 29.99 -8.85 13.57
C VAL A 110 29.73 -9.86 14.69
N VAL A 111 30.23 -11.07 14.52
CA VAL A 111 30.10 -12.15 15.51
C VAL A 111 31.19 -12.04 16.57
N ASN A 112 30.83 -12.30 17.82
CA ASN A 112 31.74 -12.40 18.94
C ASN A 112 32.86 -13.40 18.64
N LYS A 113 34.11 -13.01 18.83
CA LYS A 113 35.28 -13.89 18.63
C LYS A 113 35.27 -15.16 19.49
N LYS A 114 34.47 -15.19 20.56
CA LYS A 114 34.28 -16.35 21.43
C LYS A 114 33.34 -17.40 20.84
N LEU A 115 32.54 -17.06 19.84
CA LEU A 115 31.63 -17.98 19.17
C LEU A 115 32.35 -18.61 17.98
N THR A 116 32.26 -19.94 17.87
CA THR A 116 32.61 -20.62 16.63
C THR A 116 31.55 -20.33 15.56
N GLU A 117 31.92 -20.46 14.29
CA GLU A 117 30.98 -20.32 13.17
C GLU A 117 29.75 -21.22 13.32
N GLY A 118 29.93 -22.46 13.77
CA GLY A 118 28.81 -23.39 14.02
C GLY A 118 27.88 -22.93 15.14
N GLN A 119 28.41 -22.34 16.22
CA GLN A 119 27.60 -21.78 17.31
C GLN A 119 26.86 -20.52 16.85
N ALA A 120 27.53 -19.65 16.11
CA ALA A 120 26.94 -18.45 15.53
C ALA A 120 25.80 -18.82 14.56
N TRP A 121 26.02 -19.79 13.68
CA TRP A 121 25.02 -20.29 12.76
C TRP A 121 23.80 -20.89 13.47
N LYS A 122 24.01 -21.64 14.56
CA LYS A 122 22.92 -22.15 15.39
C LYS A 122 22.11 -21.01 16.01
N LEU A 123 22.76 -19.95 16.49
CA LEU A 123 22.09 -18.76 17.01
C LEU A 123 21.27 -18.05 15.92
N VAL A 124 21.84 -17.86 14.72
CA VAL A 124 21.14 -17.30 13.56
C VAL A 124 19.85 -18.08 13.28
N ASN A 125 19.95 -19.42 13.16
CA ASN A 125 18.78 -20.25 12.89
C ASN A 125 17.74 -20.13 14.01
N ASN A 126 18.16 -20.21 15.28
CA ASN A 126 17.26 -20.08 16.43
C ASN A 126 16.54 -18.73 16.45
N ILE A 127 17.24 -17.63 16.16
CA ILE A 127 16.60 -16.30 16.07
C ILE A 127 15.57 -16.33 14.96
N VAL A 128 15.91 -16.80 13.76
CA VAL A 128 14.97 -16.81 12.63
C VAL A 128 13.74 -17.67 12.94
N THR A 129 13.92 -18.89 13.43
CA THR A 129 12.82 -19.83 13.69
C THR A 129 11.93 -19.42 14.86
N ASN A 130 12.36 -18.47 15.70
CA ASN A 130 11.49 -17.88 16.72
C ASN A 130 10.44 -16.92 16.14
N TYR A 131 10.66 -16.38 14.93
CA TYR A 131 9.76 -15.41 14.28
C TYR A 131 9.13 -15.95 13.00
N PHE A 132 9.75 -16.94 12.36
CA PHE A 132 9.36 -17.48 11.06
C PHE A 132 9.26 -19.00 11.14
N ASP A 133 8.07 -19.53 10.88
CA ASP A 133 7.80 -20.97 10.98
C ASP A 133 8.49 -21.79 9.88
N GLU A 134 8.64 -21.20 8.69
CA GLU A 134 9.16 -21.89 7.51
C GLU A 134 10.42 -21.22 6.93
N VAL A 135 11.48 -22.03 6.81
CA VAL A 135 12.72 -21.66 6.14
C VAL A 135 12.71 -22.23 4.73
N GLU A 136 12.89 -21.39 3.71
CA GLU A 136 12.90 -21.79 2.30
C GLU A 136 14.27 -22.37 1.92
N ILE A 137 15.35 -21.69 2.33
CA ILE A 137 16.74 -22.06 2.05
C ILE A 137 17.56 -21.85 3.31
N SER A 138 18.37 -22.84 3.66
CA SER A 138 19.39 -22.75 4.72
C SER A 138 20.65 -23.45 4.24
N ASP A 139 21.71 -22.67 4.00
CA ASP A 139 23.02 -23.15 3.60
C ASP A 139 24.07 -22.63 4.58
N LYS A 140 24.58 -23.56 5.38
CA LYS A 140 25.62 -23.26 6.37
C LYS A 140 26.93 -22.86 5.71
N ALA A 141 27.31 -23.46 4.57
CA ALA A 141 28.63 -23.26 3.98
C ALA A 141 28.85 -21.82 3.50
N THR A 142 27.78 -21.16 3.06
CA THR A 142 27.81 -19.75 2.61
C THR A 142 27.24 -18.78 3.65
N GLY A 143 26.76 -19.29 4.79
CA GLY A 143 26.04 -18.51 5.79
C GLY A 143 24.73 -17.90 5.25
N TYR A 144 24.11 -18.52 4.25
CA TYR A 144 22.91 -18.03 3.60
C TYR A 144 21.64 -18.66 4.17
N LEU A 145 20.69 -17.83 4.58
CA LEU A 145 19.37 -18.27 5.02
C LEU A 145 18.31 -17.35 4.41
N LYS A 146 17.23 -17.94 3.90
CA LYS A 146 16.05 -17.19 3.45
C LYS A 146 14.78 -17.91 3.90
N THR A 147 13.85 -17.16 4.48
CA THR A 147 12.53 -17.71 4.85
C THR A 147 11.54 -17.63 3.70
N ASN A 148 10.48 -18.44 3.77
CA ASN A 148 9.29 -18.20 2.97
C ASN A 148 8.69 -16.83 3.33
N TRP A 149 7.86 -16.32 2.43
CA TRP A 149 7.03 -15.16 2.71
C TRP A 149 5.96 -15.51 3.75
N VAL A 150 5.92 -14.76 4.85
CA VAL A 150 4.80 -14.79 5.81
C VAL A 150 3.82 -13.69 5.42
N VAL A 151 2.61 -14.08 5.00
CA VAL A 151 1.55 -13.16 4.57
C VAL A 151 0.57 -12.92 5.71
N THR A 152 0.30 -11.66 6.01
CA THR A 152 -0.71 -11.23 7.00
C THR A 152 -1.78 -10.40 6.29
N PRO A 153 -3.05 -10.85 6.26
CA PRO A 153 -4.14 -10.08 5.67
C PRO A 153 -4.63 -8.97 6.61
N PHE A 154 -5.11 -7.87 6.03
CA PHE A 154 -5.68 -6.71 6.69
C PHE A 154 -6.86 -6.16 5.88
N ASN A 155 -7.63 -5.24 6.46
CA ASN A 155 -8.71 -4.55 5.74
C ASN A 155 -8.22 -3.67 4.58
N SER A 156 -6.98 -3.20 4.62
CA SER A 156 -6.31 -2.44 3.54
C SER A 156 -5.69 -3.32 2.45
N GLY A 157 -5.60 -4.65 2.65
CA GLY A 157 -4.97 -5.58 1.71
C GLY A 157 -4.12 -6.63 2.41
N LYS A 158 -2.87 -6.82 2.00
CA LYS A 158 -1.95 -7.81 2.58
C LYS A 158 -0.56 -7.21 2.81
N VAL A 159 0.08 -7.60 3.90
CA VAL A 159 1.51 -7.36 4.14
C VAL A 159 2.22 -8.70 4.11
N ARG A 160 3.34 -8.79 3.40
CA ARG A 160 4.23 -9.96 3.42
C ARG A 160 5.58 -9.58 4.01
N THR A 161 6.15 -10.50 4.78
CA THR A 161 7.46 -10.30 5.43
C THR A 161 8.30 -11.56 5.29
N ARG A 162 9.61 -11.40 5.05
CA ARG A 162 10.60 -12.48 5.09
C ARG A 162 11.91 -11.95 5.62
N ILE A 163 12.77 -12.83 6.10
CA ILE A 163 14.13 -12.48 6.48
C ILE A 163 15.14 -13.19 5.58
N ILE A 164 16.21 -12.46 5.27
CA ILE A 164 17.34 -12.96 4.47
C ILE A 164 18.61 -12.71 5.30
N VAL A 165 19.39 -13.76 5.51
CA VAL A 165 20.73 -13.72 6.10
C VAL A 165 21.73 -14.15 5.03
N LYS A 166 22.86 -13.44 4.94
CA LYS A 166 23.95 -13.74 4.03
C LYS A 166 25.27 -13.73 4.81
N GLY A 167 26.18 -14.65 4.52
CA GLY A 167 27.56 -14.53 4.99
C GLY A 167 28.20 -13.24 4.46
N GLY A 168 29.03 -12.62 5.28
CA GLY A 168 29.75 -11.38 4.93
C GLY A 168 31.25 -11.61 4.73
N SER A 169 31.95 -11.81 5.82
CA SER A 169 33.40 -12.03 5.92
C SER A 169 33.62 -13.07 7.00
N ASP A 170 34.68 -13.85 6.91
CA ASP A 170 35.02 -14.89 7.90
C ASP A 170 35.96 -14.36 9.00
N GLU A 171 36.67 -13.25 8.73
CA GLU A 171 37.65 -12.65 9.62
C GLU A 171 37.53 -11.10 9.67
N PRO A 172 36.78 -10.54 10.64
CA PRO A 172 35.95 -11.25 11.60
C PRO A 172 34.69 -11.85 10.95
N LEU A 173 34.19 -12.95 11.51
CA LEU A 173 32.94 -13.56 11.06
C LEU A 173 31.80 -12.53 11.11
N THR A 174 31.14 -12.30 9.98
CA THR A 174 30.04 -11.35 9.86
C THR A 174 28.87 -11.92 9.08
N TYR A 175 27.66 -11.51 9.45
CA TYR A 175 26.43 -11.75 8.71
C TYR A 175 25.80 -10.44 8.25
N LYS A 176 25.22 -10.44 7.05
CA LYS A 176 24.33 -9.37 6.58
C LYS A 176 22.89 -9.86 6.68
N ILE A 177 22.06 -9.14 7.43
CA ILE A 177 20.68 -9.52 7.70
C ILE A 177 19.75 -8.45 7.13
N LYS A 178 18.69 -8.87 6.45
CA LYS A 178 17.67 -8.00 5.87
C LYS A 178 16.28 -8.52 6.20
N LEU A 179 15.50 -7.70 6.91
CA LEU A 179 14.07 -7.91 7.09
C LEU A 179 13.33 -7.23 5.94
N VAL A 180 12.73 -8.03 5.05
CA VAL A 180 12.00 -7.53 3.88
C VAL A 180 10.53 -7.38 4.24
N SER A 181 9.96 -6.20 4.03
CA SER A 181 8.54 -5.93 4.23
C SER A 181 7.93 -5.28 3.01
N GLU A 182 6.83 -5.85 2.54
CA GLU A 182 6.12 -5.40 1.36
C GLU A 182 4.61 -5.46 1.59
N GLN A 183 3.88 -4.58 0.91
CA GLN A 183 2.43 -4.50 1.02
C GLN A 183 1.76 -4.45 -0.36
N THR A 184 0.50 -4.85 -0.38
CA THR A 184 -0.40 -4.69 -1.51
C THR A 184 -1.78 -4.28 -1.03
N ASN A 185 -2.48 -3.48 -1.83
CA ASN A 185 -3.87 -3.11 -1.59
C ASN A 185 -4.85 -4.08 -2.28
N ASP A 186 -4.36 -5.08 -3.01
CA ASP A 186 -5.19 -6.14 -3.62
C ASP A 186 -5.39 -7.29 -2.61
N PRO A 187 -6.58 -7.45 -2.01
CA PRO A 187 -6.85 -8.51 -1.05
C PRO A 187 -6.79 -9.91 -1.69
N ASN A 188 -6.85 -10.02 -3.02
CA ASN A 188 -6.82 -11.28 -3.75
C ASN A 188 -5.41 -11.62 -4.27
N ALA A 189 -4.43 -10.73 -4.11
CA ALA A 189 -3.06 -10.99 -4.56
C ALA A 189 -2.51 -12.27 -3.94
N SER A 190 -1.99 -13.14 -4.79
CA SER A 190 -1.24 -14.34 -4.41
C SER A 190 0.16 -13.96 -3.94
N VAL A 191 0.70 -14.70 -2.98
CA VAL A 191 2.06 -14.47 -2.45
C VAL A 191 3.16 -14.56 -3.53
N LYS A 192 2.86 -15.16 -4.69
CA LYS A 192 3.78 -15.33 -5.82
C LYS A 192 3.72 -14.21 -6.86
N GLU A 193 2.72 -13.34 -6.80
CA GLU A 193 2.52 -12.21 -7.73
C GLU A 193 3.37 -11.01 -7.26
N ASP A 194 4.69 -11.14 -7.37
CA ASP A 194 5.66 -10.15 -6.87
C ASP A 194 5.39 -8.73 -7.41
N GLU A 195 4.89 -8.60 -8.62
CA GLU A 195 4.55 -7.32 -9.26
C GLU A 195 3.40 -6.57 -8.56
N LYS A 196 2.59 -7.26 -7.77
CA LYS A 196 1.49 -6.65 -6.99
C LYS A 196 1.92 -6.14 -5.63
N PHE A 197 3.10 -6.53 -5.16
CA PHE A 197 3.65 -6.12 -3.86
C PHE A 197 4.67 -5.01 -4.05
N LYS A 198 4.61 -4.01 -3.17
CA LYS A 198 5.54 -2.87 -3.16
C LYS A 198 6.26 -2.83 -1.83
N THR A 199 7.53 -2.43 -1.84
CA THR A 199 8.32 -2.23 -0.62
C THR A 199 7.62 -1.28 0.33
N TRP A 200 7.58 -1.66 1.60
CA TRP A 200 6.97 -0.87 2.65
C TRP A 200 8.03 -0.43 3.66
N ASP A 201 8.00 0.85 4.04
CA ASP A 201 8.90 1.48 5.01
C ASP A 201 8.53 1.18 6.47
N ARG A 202 7.62 0.22 6.67
CA ARG A 202 7.13 -0.21 7.97
C ARG A 202 7.33 -1.70 8.13
N VAL A 203 7.44 -2.13 9.38
CA VAL A 203 7.48 -3.55 9.76
C VAL A 203 6.39 -3.83 10.76
N LEU A 204 5.79 -5.01 10.64
CA LEU A 204 4.80 -5.47 11.60
C LEU A 204 5.43 -5.56 12.99
N LYS A 205 4.70 -5.09 14.02
CA LYS A 205 5.19 -5.02 15.41
C LYS A 205 5.72 -6.34 15.93
N LYS A 206 5.18 -7.47 15.47
CA LYS A 206 5.68 -8.83 15.81
C LYS A 206 7.12 -9.10 15.41
N TYR A 207 7.67 -8.35 14.44
CA TYR A 207 9.05 -8.49 13.97
C TYR A 207 9.97 -7.37 14.45
N ARG A 208 9.48 -6.46 15.31
CA ARG A 208 10.24 -5.26 15.70
C ARG A 208 11.58 -5.61 16.37
N ASP A 209 11.62 -6.70 17.13
CA ASP A 209 12.76 -7.05 17.99
C ASP A 209 13.74 -8.01 17.29
N VAL A 210 13.41 -8.54 16.10
CA VAL A 210 14.25 -9.54 15.40
C VAL A 210 15.66 -9.02 15.14
N ILE A 211 15.78 -7.74 14.73
CA ILE A 211 17.07 -7.09 14.46
C ILE A 211 17.88 -6.96 15.75
N GLN A 212 17.23 -6.55 16.83
CA GLN A 212 17.88 -6.42 18.13
C GLN A 212 18.34 -7.78 18.68
N GLU A 213 17.60 -8.86 18.42
CA GLU A 213 18.03 -10.21 18.78
C GLU A 213 19.33 -10.62 18.07
N PHE A 214 19.47 -10.34 16.77
CA PHE A 214 20.74 -10.56 16.08
C PHE A 214 21.88 -9.76 16.69
N GLN A 215 21.65 -8.48 16.97
CA GLN A 215 22.67 -7.59 17.52
C GLN A 215 23.10 -7.98 18.93
N THR A 216 22.18 -8.46 19.75
CA THR A 216 22.45 -8.80 21.16
C THR A 216 23.04 -10.19 21.31
N ARG A 217 22.58 -11.17 20.52
CA ARG A 217 22.96 -12.58 20.70
C ARG A 217 24.20 -12.98 19.92
N LEU A 218 24.56 -12.26 18.85
CA LEU A 218 25.78 -12.53 18.09
C LEU A 218 26.99 -11.71 18.55
N LYS A 219 26.80 -10.65 19.35
CA LYS A 219 27.88 -9.75 19.77
C LYS A 219 28.76 -10.28 20.90
#